data_AF-A0A0A2M8X7-F1
#
_entry.id   AF-A0A0A2M8X7-F1
#
_cell.length_a   1.000
_cell.length_b   1.000
_cell.length_c   1.000
_cell.angle_alpha   90.00
_cell.angle_beta   90.00
_cell.angle_gamma   90.00
#
_symmetry.space_group_name_H-M   'P 1'
#
loop_
_entity.id
_entity.type
_entity.pdbx_description
1 polymer ?
#
loop_
_entity_poly.entity_id
_entity_poly.type
_entity_poly.pdbx_seq_one_letter_code
_entity_poly.pdbx_strand_id
1 'polypeptide(L)' 'MNVKAILTGWKNYISKSDVVESVAKERAAICAVCPHAKQGKIIAFIKDTLQEVQGAYCDACGCPLSAKIRSTEICPNSKW' A
#
# COMPACT_ATOMS: atom_id res chain seq x y z
N MET A 1 -8.57 8.71 4.77
CA MET A 1 -7.11 8.82 4.76
C MET A 1 -6.62 9.44 6.06
N ASN A 2 -6.11 8.62 6.97
CA ASN A 2 -5.36 9.08 8.13
C ASN A 2 -3.88 9.23 7.76
N VAL A 3 -3.41 10.48 7.62
CA VAL A 3 -2.02 10.78 7.21
C VAL A 3 -1.00 10.19 8.17
N LYS A 4 -1.26 10.19 9.49
CA LYS A 4 -0.35 9.61 10.48
C LYS A 4 -0.18 8.11 10.26
N ALA A 5 -1.26 7.40 9.93
CA ALA A 5 -1.19 5.98 9.61
C ALA A 5 -0.34 5.73 8.36
N ILE A 6 -0.51 6.52 7.30
CA ILE A 6 0.28 6.39 6.07
C ILE A 6 1.77 6.66 6.30
N LEU A 7 2.12 7.64 7.14
CA LEU A 7 3.52 7.89 7.54
C LEU A 7 4.12 6.69 8.28
N THR A 8 3.36 6.05 9.17
CA THR A 8 3.78 4.78 9.79
C THR A 8 3.94 3.67 8.74
N GLY A 9 3.07 3.62 7.73
CA GLY A 9 3.20 2.70 6.60
C GLY A 9 4.50 2.88 5.82
N TRP A 10 4.93 4.12 5.58
CA TRP A 10 6.24 4.41 4.98
C TRP A 10 7.40 4.00 5.87
N LYS A 11 7.31 4.25 7.18
CA LYS A 11 8.31 3.77 8.14
C LYS A 11 8.44 2.24 8.08
N ASN A 12 7.31 1.54 8.03
CA ASN A 12 7.27 0.08 7.94
C ASN A 12 7.80 -0.46 6.61
N TYR A 13 7.52 0.23 5.49
CA TYR A 13 8.09 -0.07 4.18
C TYR A 13 9.63 0.01 4.18
N ILE A 14 10.22 0.94 4.93
CA ILE A 14 11.67 1.06 5.08
C ILE A 14 12.23 -0.03 6.01
N SER A 15 11.58 -0.26 7.15
CA SER A 15 12.07 -1.20 8.16
C SER A 15 11.87 -2.67 7.79
N LYS A 16 10.89 -2.98 6.93
CA LYS A 16 10.57 -4.31 6.39
C LYS A 16 10.52 -5.42 7.45
N SER A 17 9.82 -5.18 8.56
CA SER A 17 9.67 -6.24 9.58
C SER A 17 8.80 -7.37 9.05
N ASP A 18 9.18 -8.61 9.34
CA ASP A 18 8.52 -9.80 8.77
C ASP A 18 7.01 -9.85 9.05
N VAL A 19 6.60 -9.46 10.26
CA VAL A 19 5.19 -9.41 10.68
C VAL A 19 4.38 -8.39 9.87
N VAL A 20 4.98 -7.25 9.53
CA VAL A 20 4.28 -6.23 8.71
C VAL A 20 4.27 -6.66 7.24
N GLU A 21 5.33 -7.28 6.76
CA GLU A 21 5.41 -7.76 5.37
C GLU A 21 4.46 -8.93 5.10
N SER A 22 4.18 -9.82 6.05
CA SER A 22 3.19 -10.88 5.86
C SER A 22 1.79 -10.29 5.66
N VAL A 23 1.38 -9.36 6.52
CA VAL A 23 0.11 -8.62 6.39
C VAL A 23 0.08 -7.80 5.09
N ALA A 24 1.19 -7.17 4.73
CA ALA A 24 1.30 -6.40 3.49
C ALA A 24 1.12 -7.26 2.23
N LYS A 25 1.68 -8.48 2.21
CA LYS A 25 1.52 -9.44 1.10
C LYS A 25 0.05 -9.81 0.87
N GLU A 26 -0.67 -10.13 1.95
CA GLU A 26 -2.10 -10.46 1.86
C GLU A 26 -2.90 -9.28 1.29
N ARG A 27 -2.65 -8.08 1.81
CA ARG A 27 -3.30 -6.85 1.35
C ARG A 27 -2.91 -6.46 -0.07
N ALA A 28 -1.66 -6.73 -0.48
CA ALA A 28 -1.17 -6.48 -1.83
C ALA A 28 -1.89 -7.37 -2.85
N ALA A 29 -2.07 -8.65 -2.56
CA ALA A 29 -2.82 -9.57 -3.42
C ALA A 29 -4.27 -9.07 -3.65
N ILE A 30 -4.91 -8.54 -2.62
CA ILE A 30 -6.25 -7.94 -2.72
C ILE A 30 -6.21 -6.64 -3.55
N CYS A 31 -5.21 -5.79 -3.32
CA CYS A 31 -5.07 -4.54 -4.06
C CYS A 31 -4.68 -4.74 -5.53
N ALA A 32 -3.94 -5.79 -5.87
CA ALA A 32 -3.46 -6.07 -7.22
C ALA A 32 -4.62 -6.30 -8.21
N VAL A 33 -5.74 -6.82 -7.74
CA VAL A 33 -6.96 -7.04 -8.54
C VAL A 33 -8.04 -5.98 -8.30
N CYS A 34 -7.74 -4.95 -7.50
CA CYS A 34 -8.71 -3.94 -7.12
C CYS A 34 -8.92 -2.92 -8.26
N PRO A 35 -10.17 -2.61 -8.66
CA PRO A 35 -10.43 -1.64 -9.73
C PRO A 35 -9.96 -0.21 -9.40
N HIS A 36 -9.76 0.08 -8.11
CA HIS A 36 -9.22 1.36 -7.63
C HIS A 36 -7.69 1.37 -7.53
N ALA A 37 -6.98 0.28 -7.78
CA ALA A 37 -5.54 0.32 -7.89
C ALA A 37 -5.15 0.91 -9.26
N LYS A 38 -4.43 2.03 -9.25
CA LYS A 38 -4.01 2.76 -10.45
C LYS A 38 -2.52 3.04 -10.40
N GLN A 39 -1.87 3.08 -11.55
CA GLN A 39 -0.44 3.39 -11.62
C GLN A 39 -0.20 4.90 -11.51
N GLY A 40 0.66 5.31 -10.58
CA GLY A 40 1.02 6.71 -10.38
C GLY A 40 2.35 7.06 -11.05
N LYS A 41 2.38 8.10 -11.88
CA LYS A 41 3.61 8.53 -12.60
C LYS A 41 4.76 8.92 -11.67
N ILE A 42 4.45 9.59 -10.55
CA ILE A 42 5.45 10.09 -9.59
C ILE A 42 5.99 8.96 -8.70
N ILE A 43 5.11 8.06 -8.28
CA ILE A 43 5.46 6.97 -7.35
C ILE A 43 5.97 5.72 -8.08
N ALA A 44 5.91 5.67 -9.42
CA ALA A 44 6.44 4.56 -10.22
C ALA A 44 7.94 4.27 -9.98
N PHE A 45 8.70 5.26 -9.52
CA PHE A 45 10.12 5.11 -9.20
C PHE A 45 10.38 4.43 -7.85
N ILE A 46 9.35 4.27 -7.01
CA ILE A 46 9.46 3.62 -5.71
C ILE A 46 9.44 2.10 -5.94
N LYS A 47 10.61 1.47 -5.81
CA LYS A 47 10.76 0.01 -5.94
C LYS A 47 10.18 -0.69 -4.73
N ASP A 48 9.29 -1.64 -4.93
CA ASP A 48 8.69 -2.41 -3.83
C ASP A 48 9.09 -3.88 -3.93
N THR A 49 9.20 -4.58 -2.81
CA THR A 49 9.33 -6.04 -2.81
C THR A 49 8.06 -6.70 -3.33
N LEU A 50 6.92 -6.03 -3.17
CA LEU A 50 5.60 -6.44 -3.66
C LEU A 50 5.37 -5.83 -5.05
N GLN A 51 5.84 -6.53 -6.08
CA GLN A 51 5.84 -6.06 -7.47
C GLN A 51 4.42 -5.81 -8.01
N GLU A 52 3.44 -6.56 -7.52
CA GLU A 52 2.03 -6.47 -7.91
C GLU A 52 1.36 -5.13 -7.58
N VAL A 53 1.93 -4.36 -6.66
CA VAL A 53 1.44 -3.03 -6.25
C VAL A 53 2.52 -1.94 -6.42
N GLN A 54 3.64 -2.26 -7.07
CA GLN A 54 4.75 -1.34 -7.23
C GLN A 54 4.34 -0.12 -8.05
N GLY A 55 4.54 1.07 -7.47
CA GLY A 55 4.20 2.33 -8.14
C GLY A 55 2.69 2.57 -8.30
N ALA A 56 1.87 1.76 -7.64
CA ALA A 56 0.42 1.92 -7.66
C ALA A 56 -0.08 2.74 -6.45
N TYR A 57 -1.20 3.41 -6.64
CA TYR A 57 -1.95 4.11 -5.61
C TYR A 57 -3.41 3.67 -5.63
N CYS A 58 -4.09 3.88 -4.51
CA CYS A 58 -5.52 3.66 -4.39
C CYS A 58 -6.28 4.93 -4.80
N ASP A 59 -7.03 4.86 -5.89
CA ASP A 59 -7.82 5.97 -6.43
C ASP A 59 -8.98 6.40 -5.52
N ALA A 60 -9.47 5.49 -4.68
CA ALA A 60 -10.53 5.79 -3.72
C ALA A 60 -10.07 6.66 -2.53
N CYS A 61 -8.76 6.66 -2.20
CA CYS A 61 -8.25 7.43 -1.06
C CYS A 61 -6.95 8.21 -1.32
N GLY A 62 -6.42 8.16 -2.53
CA GLY A 62 -5.18 8.83 -2.96
C GLY A 62 -3.89 8.27 -2.36
N CYS A 63 -3.93 7.17 -1.61
CA CYS A 63 -2.75 6.68 -0.90
C CYS A 63 -1.86 5.79 -1.78
N PRO A 64 -0.53 5.95 -1.74
CA PRO A 64 0.41 4.99 -2.34
C PRO A 64 0.22 3.61 -1.71
N LEU A 65 0.08 2.57 -2.55
CA LEU A 65 -0.21 1.22 -2.06
C LEU A 65 0.94 0.65 -1.23
N SER A 66 2.20 0.93 -1.61
CA SER A 66 3.40 0.54 -0.85
C SER A 66 3.35 0.91 0.62
N ALA A 67 2.85 2.11 0.95
CA ALA A 67 2.70 2.54 2.34
C ALA A 67 1.38 2.06 2.95
N LYS A 68 0.29 2.14 2.19
CA LYS A 68 -1.05 1.87 2.71
C LYS A 68 -1.18 0.44 3.25
N ILE A 69 -0.76 -0.56 2.47
CA ILE A 69 -0.87 -1.98 2.87
C ILE A 69 -0.05 -2.29 4.13
N ARG A 70 0.98 -1.48 4.42
CA ARG A 70 1.86 -1.59 5.59
C ARG A 70 1.45 -0.68 6.75
N SER A 71 0.33 0.01 6.64
CA SER A 71 -0.18 0.94 7.65
C SER A 71 -1.34 0.35 8.46
N THR A 72 -1.80 1.13 9.45
CA THR A 72 -3.05 0.90 10.17
C THR A 72 -4.25 1.59 9.50
N GLU A 73 -4.08 2.16 8.31
CA GLU A 73 -5.20 2.72 7.52
C GLU A 73 -6.11 1.59 7.03
N ILE A 74 -7.42 1.83 7.02
CA ILE A 74 -8.43 0.86 6.60
C ILE A 74 -8.71 1.00 5.09
N CYS A 75 -9.03 -0.11 4.43
CA CYS A 75 -9.54 -0.04 3.06
C CYS A 75 -10.90 0.69 3.02
N PRO A 76 -11.07 1.76 2.20
CA PRO A 76 -12.34 2.50 2.14
C PRO A 76 -13.53 1.65 1.66
N ASN A 77 -13.24 0.53 0.98
CA ASN A 77 -14.24 -0.43 0.51
C ASN A 77 -14.31 -1.70 1.37
N SER A 78 -13.68 -1.68 2.55
CA SER A 78 -13.66 -2.79 3.52
C SER A 78 -13.24 -4.15 2.94
N LYS A 79 -12.30 -4.15 1.99
CA LYS A 79 -11.75 -5.38 1.40
C LYS A 79 -10.66 -6.04 2.24
N TRP A 80 -10.12 -5.29 3.21
CA TRP A 80 -9.15 -5.70 4.22
C TRP A 80 -9.06 -4.61 5.30
#